data_AF-A0A2E2IXX0-F1
#
_entry.id   AF-A0A2E2IXX0-F1
#
_cell.length_a   1.000
_cell.length_b   1.000
_cell.length_c   1.000
_cell.angle_alpha   90.00
_cell.angle_beta   90.00
_cell.angle_gamma   90.00
#
_symmetry.space_group_name_H-M   'P 1'
#
loop_
_entity.id
_entity.type
_entity.pdbx_description
1 polymer ?
#
loop_
_entity_poly.entity_id
_entity_poly.type
_entity_poly.pdbx_seq_one_letter_code
_entity_poly.pdbx_strand_id
1 'polypeptide(L)' 'REPLKQVTFYGVLGQVLMTVRTGFGNIDVSSLPTGLYFVEVRTEKGTVVERVVKL' A
#
# COMPACT_ATOMS: atom_id res chain seq x y z
N ARG A 1 16.12 -10.80 0.21
CA ARG A 1 14.87 -9.99 0.25
C ARG A 1 15.18 -8.75 1.08
N GLU A 2 14.86 -7.56 0.58
CA GLU A 2 15.15 -6.32 1.31
C GLU A 2 14.07 -6.06 2.36
N PRO A 3 14.42 -5.46 3.52
CA PRO A 3 13.44 -5.20 4.56
C PRO A 3 12.47 -4.10 4.11
N LEU A 4 11.18 -4.47 4.09
CA LEU A 4 10.08 -3.53 3.92
C LEU A 4 9.99 -2.63 5.15
N LYS A 5 9.73 -1.34 4.94
CA LYS A 5 9.56 -0.34 6.00
C LYS A 5 8.13 0.12 6.14
N GLN A 6 7.45 0.30 5.01
CA GLN A 6 6.10 0.84 4.99
C GLN A 6 5.39 0.46 3.71
N VAL A 7 4.09 0.18 3.82
CA VAL A 7 3.16 0.12 2.69
C VAL A 7 2.06 1.14 2.93
N THR A 8 1.82 2.03 1.98
CA THR A 8 0.80 3.07 2.06
C THR A 8 -0.18 2.91 0.91
N PHE A 9 -1.48 2.88 1.22
CA PHE A 9 -2.55 2.88 0.23
C PHE A 9 -3.10 4.29 0.09
N TYR A 10 -3.13 4.79 -1.13
CA TYR A 10 -3.71 6.07 -1.49
C TYR A 10 -4.94 5.87 -2.37
N GLY A 11 -5.93 6.73 -2.19
CA GLY A 11 -7.03 6.88 -3.13
C GLY A 11 -6.60 7.63 -4.39
N VAL A 12 -7.47 7.68 -5.40
CA VAL A 12 -7.18 8.35 -6.69
C VAL A 12 -6.96 9.86 -6.57
N LEU A 13 -7.41 10.49 -5.48
CA LEU A 13 -7.18 11.91 -5.21
C LEU A 13 -5.90 12.14 -4.39
N GLY A 14 -5.11 11.10 -4.14
CA GLY A 14 -3.84 11.17 -3.39
C GLY A 14 -4.01 11.17 -1.88
N GLN A 15 -5.22 11.00 -1.35
CA GLN A 15 -5.44 10.88 0.09
C GLN A 15 -4.94 9.54 0.63
N VAL A 16 -4.29 9.54 1.79
CA VAL A 16 -3.87 8.31 2.49
C VAL A 16 -5.09 7.62 3.08
N LEU A 17 -5.27 6.34 2.78
CA LEU A 17 -6.38 5.52 3.27
C LEU A 17 -5.93 4.46 4.26
N MET A 18 -4.69 3.98 4.15
CA MET A 18 -4.11 3.00 5.06
C MET A 18 -2.58 3.10 5.06
N THR A 19 -1.96 2.88 6.22
CA THR A 19 -0.51 2.74 6.35
C THR A 19 -0.17 1.52 7.19
N VAL A 20 0.69 0.65 6.66
CA VAL A 20 1.14 -0.58 7.29
C VAL A 20 2.64 -0.49 7.49
N ARG A 21 3.13 -0.77 8.71
CA ARG A 21 4.57 -0.73 9.06
C ARG A 21 5.11 -2.08 9.51
N THR A 22 4.27 -3.09 9.65
CA THR A 22 4.60 -4.44 10.12
C THR A 22 3.66 -5.46 9.47
N GLY A 23 3.97 -6.76 9.57
CA GLY A 23 3.05 -7.80 9.09
C GLY A 23 2.93 -7.94 7.57
N PHE A 24 3.93 -7.49 6.80
CA PHE A 24 3.88 -7.38 5.34
C PHE A 24 3.66 -8.70 4.55
N GLY A 25 3.68 -9.87 5.21
CA GLY A 25 3.41 -11.14 4.55
C GLY A 25 1.97 -11.27 4.06
N ASN A 26 1.02 -10.61 4.74
CA ASN A 26 -0.37 -10.50 4.33
C ASN A 26 -0.91 -9.16 4.87
N ILE A 27 -1.48 -8.34 3.99
CA ILE A 27 -2.10 -7.07 4.38
C ILE A 27 -3.60 -7.21 4.14
N ASP A 28 -4.39 -7.11 5.21
CA ASP A 28 -5.84 -7.06 5.11
C ASP A 28 -6.30 -5.70 4.58
N VAL A 29 -6.98 -5.74 3.44
CA VAL A 29 -7.55 -4.58 2.75
C VAL A 29 -9.08 -4.62 2.73
N SER A 30 -9.71 -5.49 3.53
CA SER A 30 -11.16 -5.68 3.57
C SER A 30 -11.91 -4.39 3.90
N SER A 31 -11.34 -3.52 4.74
CA SER A 31 -11.92 -2.23 5.11
C SER A 31 -11.85 -1.17 4.00
N LEU A 32 -11.06 -1.38 2.95
CA LEU A 32 -10.97 -0.46 1.82
C LEU A 32 -12.16 -0.71 0.87
N PRO A 33 -12.88 0.35 0.41
CA PRO A 33 -13.93 0.21 -0.59
C PRO A 33 -13.47 -0.47 -1.89
N THR A 34 -14.39 -0.97 -2.69
CA THR A 34 -14.09 -1.33 -4.09
C THR A 34 -13.62 -0.08 -4.85
N GLY A 35 -12.55 -0.20 -5.64
CA GLY A 35 -12.00 0.93 -6.38
C GLY A 35 -10.53 0.81 -6.76
N LEU A 36 -10.00 1.91 -7.27
CA LEU A 36 -8.61 2.06 -7.69
C LEU A 36 -7.76 2.66 -6.57
N TYR A 37 -6.59 2.05 -6.35
CA TYR A 37 -5.63 2.45 -5.34
C TYR A 37 -4.23 2.59 -5.93
N PHE A 38 -3.47 3.53 -5.38
CA PHE A 38 -2.02 3.54 -5.52
C PHE A 38 -1.40 2.98 -4.24
N VAL A 39 -0.53 1.98 -4.39
CA VAL A 39 0.14 1.30 -3.29
C VAL A 39 1.61 1.65 -3.36
N GLU A 40 2.05 2.45 -2.41
CA GLU A 40 3.46 2.80 -2.24
C GLU A 40 4.10 1.79 -1.30
N VAL A 41 5.16 1.13 -1.77
CA VAL A 41 5.96 0.20 -0.99
C VAL A 41 7.34 0.83 -0.80
N ARG A 42 7.67 1.15 0.45
CA ARG A 42 8.96 1.71 0.83
C ARG A 42 9.86 0.64 1.44
N THR A 43 11.07 0.52 0.89
CA THR A 43 12.16 -0.31 1.40
C THR A 43 13.30 0.58 1.89
N GLU A 44 14.38 -0.03 2.38
CA GLU A 44 15.60 0.73 2.72
C GLU A 44 16.29 1.35 1.51
N LYS A 45 16.11 0.80 0.31
CA LYS A 45 16.80 1.28 -0.90
C LYS A 45 15.97 2.21 -1.76
N GLY A 46 14.67 2.28 -1.55
CA GLY A 46 13.82 3.16 -2.32
C GLY A 46 12.33 2.89 -2.16
N THR A 47 11.59 3.37 -3.13
CA THR A 47 10.13 3.32 -3.15
C THR A 47 9.67 2.82 -4.50
N VAL A 48 8.66 1.95 -4.50
CA VAL A 48 7.91 1.52 -5.69
C VAL A 48 6.45 1.91 -5.48
N VAL A 49 5.79 2.38 -6.53
CA VAL A 49 4.36 2.69 -6.52
C VAL A 49 3.66 1.83 -7.57
N GLU A 50 2.66 1.08 -7.12
CA GLU A 50 1.86 0.19 -7.97
C GLU A 50 0.40 0.61 -7.98
N ARG A 51 -0.28 0.34 -9.10
CA ARG A 51 -1.71 0.61 -9.25
C ARG A 51 -2.50 -0.68 -9.06
N VAL A 52 -3.41 -0.71 -8.10
CA VAL A 52 -4.21 -1.89 -7.73
C VAL A 52 -5.71 -1.59 -7.87
N VAL A 53 -6.43 -2.48 -8.51
CA VAL A 53 -7.91 -2.46 -8.56
C VAL A 53 -8.43 -3.48 -7.57
N LYS A 54 -9.17 -3.01 -6.56
CA LYS A 54 -9.96 -3.89 -5.67
C LYS A 54 -11.37 -3.98 -6.23
N LEU A 55 -11.83 -5.20 -6.50
CA LEU A 55 -13.18 -5.53 -6.94
C LEU A 55 -14.10 -5.75 -5.75
#